data_AF-A0A841JS65-F1
#
_entry.id   AF-A0A841JS65-F1
#
_cell.length_a   1.000
_cell.length_b   1.000
_cell.length_c   1.000
_cell.angle_alpha   90.00
_cell.angle_beta   90.00
_cell.angle_gamma   90.00
#
_symmetry.space_group_name_H-M   'P 1'
#
loop_
_entity.id
_entity.type
_entity.pdbx_description
1 polymer ?
#
loop_
_entity_poly.entity_id
_entity_poly.type
_entity_poly.pdbx_seq_one_letter_code
_entity_poly.pdbx_strand_id
1 'polypeptide(L)' 'MDIQTDPHPNFWTYTKADALSKLATAEVGLSDQEAAKRLKAYGTNTINPATGNKGILLFLSQFKSPITIMLAQCGGI' A
#
# COMPACT_ATOMS: atom_id res chain seq x y z
N MET A 1 1.78 15.30 -3.82
CA MET A 1 1.63 14.03 -3.07
C MET A 1 1.73 14.43 -1.62
N ASP A 2 0.61 14.88 -1.09
CA ASP A 2 0.53 15.60 0.17
C ASP A 2 0.50 14.58 1.30
N ILE A 3 1.63 14.44 1.99
CA ILE A 3 1.69 13.66 3.22
C ILE A 3 0.90 14.47 4.25
N GLN A 4 -0.32 14.02 4.55
CA GLN A 4 -1.08 14.49 5.71
C GLN A 4 -0.23 14.22 6.95
N THR A 5 0.50 15.24 7.41
CA THR A 5 1.14 15.22 8.73
C THR A 5 0.07 15.61 9.73
N ASP A 6 -0.58 14.62 10.33
CA ASP A 6 -1.35 14.85 11.55
C ASP A 6 -0.49 15.63 12.56
N PRO A 7 -1.06 16.51 13.40
CA PRO A 7 -0.32 17.31 14.39
C PRO A 7 0.30 16.48 15.52
N HIS A 8 0.35 15.15 15.36
CA HIS A 8 0.98 14.25 16.32
C HIS A 8 2.51 14.37 16.22
N PRO A 9 3.22 14.46 17.36
CA PRO A 9 4.67 14.45 17.38
C PRO A 9 5.19 13.24 16.60
N ASN A 10 6.22 13.45 15.78
CA ASN A 10 6.90 12.38 15.06
C ASN A 10 7.22 11.23 16.02
N PHE A 11 6.86 10.00 15.65
CA PHE A 11 7.12 8.81 16.48
C PHE A 11 8.59 8.73 16.96
N TRP A 12 9.51 9.22 16.12
CA TRP A 12 10.95 9.27 16.35
C TRP A 12 11.41 10.20 17.47
N THR A 13 10.54 11.06 18.03
CA THR A 13 10.90 11.93 19.16
C THR A 13 10.61 11.31 20.52
N TYR A 14 9.94 10.16 20.58
CA TYR A 14 9.59 9.50 21.83
C TYR A 14 10.78 8.73 22.42
N THR A 15 10.86 8.72 23.76
CA THR A 15 11.78 7.81 24.45
C THR A 15 11.26 6.37 24.35
N LYS A 16 12.14 5.38 24.59
CA LYS A 16 11.75 3.95 24.56
C LYS A 16 10.55 3.67 25.47
N ALA A 17 10.52 4.26 26.66
CA ALA A 17 9.43 4.10 27.63
C ALA A 17 8.11 4.71 27.13
N ASP A 18 8.17 5.92 26.54
CA ASP A 18 6.98 6.59 25.99
C ASP A 18 6.42 5.85 24.78
N ALA A 19 7.28 5.34 23.91
CA ALA A 19 6.89 4.56 22.74
C ALA A 19 6.21 3.24 23.17
N LEU A 20 6.77 2.53 24.15
CA LEU A 20 6.18 1.29 24.68
C LEU A 20 4.83 1.53 25.36
N SER A 21 4.72 2.61 26.13
CA SER A 21 3.45 3.03 26.75
C SER A 21 2.39 3.35 25.70
N LYS A 22 2.74 4.13 24.67
CA LYS A 22 1.82 4.48 23.57
C LYS A 22 1.42 3.30 22.71
N LEU A 23 2.34 2.38 22.43
CA LEU A 23 2.09 1.16 21.65
C LEU A 23 1.47 0.04 22.50
N ALA A 24 1.20 0.31 23.79
CA ALA A 24 0.72 -0.68 24.76
C ALA A 24 1.46 -2.02 24.62
N THR A 25 2.79 -1.95 24.55
CA THR A 25 3.68 -3.09 24.30
C THR A 25 4.64 -3.23 25.47
N ALA A 26 4.91 -4.45 25.91
CA ALA A 26 5.90 -4.69 26.95
C ALA A 26 7.32 -4.74 26.34
N GLU A 27 8.36 -4.58 27.16
CA GLU A 27 9.75 -4.78 26.71
C GLU A 27 10.01 -6.21 26.21
N VAL A 28 9.24 -7.18 26.73
CA VAL A 28 9.26 -8.60 26.31
C VAL A 28 8.49 -8.84 25.00
N GLY A 29 7.78 -7.84 24.48
CA GLY A 29 6.99 -7.94 23.26
C GLY A 29 5.48 -7.99 23.53
N LEU A 30 4.73 -8.50 22.55
CA LEU A 30 3.28 -8.64 22.60
C LEU A 30 2.88 -10.05 23.02
N SER A 31 1.79 -10.19 23.76
CA SER A 31 1.18 -11.50 24.00
C SER A 31 0.44 -11.99 22.75
N ASP A 32 0.32 -13.31 22.59
CA ASP A 32 -0.38 -13.90 21.43
C ASP A 32 -1.82 -13.42 21.29
N GLN A 33 -2.50 -13.16 22.42
CA GLN A 33 -3.87 -12.64 22.44
C GLN A 33 -3.96 -11.21 21.88
N GLU A 34 -3.03 -10.34 22.29
CA GLU A 34 -2.97 -8.96 21.81
C GLU A 34 -2.51 -8.91 20.36
N ALA A 35 -1.57 -9.78 19.96
CA ALA A 35 -1.16 -9.94 18.57
C ALA A 35 -2.34 -10.37 17.69
N ALA A 36 -3.13 -11.36 18.11
CA ALA A 36 -4.31 -11.81 17.37
C ALA A 36 -5.39 -10.72 17.29
N LYS A 37 -5.58 -9.93 18.36
CA LYS A 37 -6.53 -8.80 18.38
C LYS A 37 -6.10 -7.71 17.41
N ARG A 38 -4.81 -7.35 17.40
CA ARG A 38 -4.26 -6.37 16.45
C ARG A 38 -4.28 -6.87 15.01
N LEU A 39 -4.00 -8.15 14.77
CA LEU A 39 -4.08 -8.74 13.44
C LEU A 39 -5.52 -8.68 12.88
N LYS A 40 -6.54 -8.87 13.74
CA LYS A 40 -7.94 -8.67 13.35
C LYS A 40 -8.30 -7.20 13.11
N ALA A 41 -7.74 -6.28 13.89
CA ALA A 41 -8.07 -4.85 13.81
C ALA A 41 -7.38 -4.13 12.64
N TYR A 42 -6.09 -4.39 12.41
CA TYR A 42 -5.27 -3.74 11.40
C TYR A 42 -5.12 -4.57 10.12
N GLY A 43 -5.43 -5.87 10.17
CA GLY A 43 -5.23 -6.79 9.07
C GLY A 43 -3.78 -7.28 8.95
N THR A 44 -3.54 -8.06 7.91
CA THR A 44 -2.20 -8.52 7.56
C THR A 44 -1.35 -7.34 7.10
N ASN A 45 -0.13 -7.22 7.65
CA ASN A 45 0.86 -6.24 7.22
C ASN A 45 1.46 -6.64 5.87
N THR A 46 0.64 -6.66 4.82
CA THR A 46 1.02 -7.06 3.49
C THR A 46 0.71 -5.91 2.54
N ILE A 47 1.75 -5.41 1.88
CA ILE A 47 1.60 -4.45 0.79
C ILE A 47 1.04 -5.26 -0.38
N ASN A 48 -0.23 -5.03 -0.72
CA ASN A 48 -0.91 -5.75 -1.79
C ASN A 48 -0.08 -5.64 -3.09
N PRO A 49 0.45 -6.73 -3.64
CA PRO A 49 1.10 -6.66 -4.94
C PRO A 49 0.03 -6.24 -5.94
N ALA A 50 0.30 -5.19 -6.71
CA ALA A 50 -0.61 -4.74 -7.75
C ALA A 50 -0.99 -5.94 -8.61
N THR A 51 -2.25 -6.36 -8.56
CA THR A 51 -2.73 -7.58 -9.20
C THR A 51 -2.39 -7.53 -10.69
N GLY A 52 -1.35 -8.27 -11.03
CA GLY A 52 -0.74 -8.31 -12.33
C GLY A 52 -1.53 -9.24 -13.21
N ASN A 53 -2.49 -8.71 -13.96
CA ASN A 53 -2.85 -9.29 -15.25
C ASN A 53 -2.98 -8.20 -16.31
N LYS A 54 -1.98 -7.32 -16.34
CA LYS A 54 -1.97 -6.15 -17.23
C LYS A 54 -1.53 -6.47 -18.65
N GLY A 55 -1.02 -7.66 -18.99
CA GLY A 55 -0.46 -7.92 -20.33
C GLY A 55 -1.42 -7.62 -21.49
N ILE A 56 -2.55 -8.33 -21.54
CA ILE A 56 -3.56 -8.17 -22.60
C ILE A 56 -4.33 -6.84 -22.46
N LEU A 57 -4.61 -6.41 -21.22
CA LEU A 57 -5.30 -5.13 -20.97
C LEU A 57 -4.44 -3.92 -21.37
N LEU A 58 -3.12 -3.97 -21.15
CA LEU A 58 -2.17 -2.94 -21.54
C LEU A 58 -2.00 -2.95 -23.06
N PHE A 59 -1.93 -4.12 -23.69
CA PHE A 59 -1.92 -4.23 -25.15
C PHE A 59 -3.17 -3.58 -25.79
N LEU A 60 -4.36 -3.90 -25.27
CA LEU A 60 -5.62 -3.28 -25.72
C LEU A 60 -5.68 -1.78 -25.42
N SER A 61 -5.05 -1.32 -24.33
CA SER A 61 -5.00 0.11 -24.02
C SER A 61 -4.23 0.93 -25.06
N GLN A 62 -3.31 0.33 -25.82
CA GLN A 62 -2.58 1.02 -26.90
C GLN A 62 -3.49 1.38 -28.08
N PHE A 63 -4.58 0.65 -28.30
CA PHE A 63 -5.58 0.95 -29.33
C PHE A 63 -6.54 2.08 -28.94
N LYS A 64 -6.46 2.63 -27.73
CA LYS A 64 -7.21 3.85 -27.36
C LYS A 64 -6.58 5.13 -27.90
N SER A 65 -5.32 5.09 -28.34
CA SER A 65 -4.66 6.26 -28.92
C SER A 65 -5.11 6.48 -30.35
N PRO A 66 -5.52 7.71 -30.74
CA PRO A 66 -5.93 8.04 -32.11
C PRO A 66 -4.87 7.69 -33.18
N ILE A 67 -3.58 7.78 -32.82
CA ILE A 67 -2.46 7.48 -33.72
C ILE A 67 -2.40 5.98 -34.04
N THR A 68 -2.62 5.11 -33.06
CA THR A 68 -2.62 3.65 -33.25
C THR A 68 -3.77 3.21 -34.16
N ILE A 69 -4.95 3.80 -33.99
CA ILE A 69 -6.13 3.53 -34.82
C ILE A 69 -5.88 3.97 -36.27
N MET A 70 -5.28 5.15 -36.45
CA MET A 70 -4.95 5.67 -37.78
C MET A 70 -3.92 4.79 -38.50
N LEU A 71 -2.89 4.32 -37.78
CA LEU A 71 -1.87 3.43 -38.34
C LEU A 71 -2.44 2.05 -38.69
N ALA A 72 -3.29 1.48 -37.84
CA ALA A 72 -3.95 0.20 -38.13
C ALA A 72 -4.83 0.26 -39.38
N GLN A 73 -5.60 1.34 -39.56
CA GLN A 73 -6.43 1.52 -40.75
C GLN A 73 -5.62 1.77 -42.03
N CYS A 74 -4.41 2.30 -41.92
CA CYS A 74 -3.55 2.53 -43.07
C CYS A 74 -2.69 1.30 -43.41
N GLY A 75 -2.33 0.49 -42.40
CA GLY A 75 -1.48 -0.69 -42.54
C GLY A 75 -2.17 -1.93 -43.11
N GLY A 76 -3.51 -1.96 -43.18
CA GLY A 76 -4.26 -3.06 -43.76
C GLY A 76 -4.14 -4.37 -42.95
N ILE A 77 -4.83 -4.43 -41.83
CA ILE A 77 -5.31 -5.66 -41.18
C ILE A 77 -6.82 -5.67 -41.21
#